data_AF-A0A2G2QPD7-F1
#
_entry.id   AF-A0A2G2QPD7-F1
#
_cell.length_a   1.000
_cell.length_b   1.000
_cell.length_c   1.000
_cell.angle_alpha   90.00
_cell.angle_beta   90.00
_cell.angle_gamma   90.00
#
_symmetry.space_group_name_H-M   'P 1'
#
loop_
_entity.id
_entity.type
_entity.pdbx_description
1 polymer ?
#
loop_
_entity_poly.entity_id
_entity_poly.type
_entity_poly.pdbx_seq_one_letter_code
_entity_poly.pdbx_strand_id
1 'polypeptide(L)'
;MGGFRVANNRPFVLLGGMNVLESRDLALRVAEAYVTVTQKLGIPYVFKASFDKANRSSIHSFRGPGLDEGLKIFQEIKETFDVPLITDVHEIAQARPVAEVCDILQLPAFLARQTDLVKAMAATGAVINIKKPQFLSPGQMGNIVEKFKECGNHKVMLCERGSTFGYDNLVVDMLGFRTMKEVAKGLPIIFDVTHALQCRDPMGAASGGRRHQVVELARAGIAVGLAGLFLEAHPDPDRARCDGPSALPLDVLEPFLQQIKAIDDLIKSQPELTIV
;
A
#
# COMPACT_ATOMS: atom_id res chain seq x y z
N MET A 1 14.61 6.07 3.70
CA MET A 1 14.30 6.60 2.36
C MET A 1 13.81 8.02 2.56
N GLY A 2 14.17 8.98 1.71
CA GLY A 2 13.64 10.35 1.79
C GLY A 2 13.76 11.02 3.17
N GLY A 3 14.87 10.82 3.90
CA GLY A 3 15.09 11.42 5.23
C GLY A 3 14.36 10.77 6.41
N PHE A 4 13.52 9.76 6.21
CA PHE A 4 12.80 9.06 7.30
C PHE A 4 13.04 7.54 7.33
N ARG A 5 12.68 6.95 8.47
CA ARG A 5 12.78 5.50 8.75
C ARG A 5 11.39 4.91 8.98
N VAL A 6 11.04 3.88 8.20
CA VAL A 6 9.82 3.09 8.41
C VAL A 6 10.11 2.00 9.46
N ALA A 7 9.41 2.01 10.59
CA ALA A 7 9.56 1.02 11.65
C ALA A 7 8.31 0.96 12.55
N ASN A 8 8.04 -0.21 13.12
CA ASN A 8 6.82 -0.44 13.92
C ASN A 8 6.72 0.43 15.19
N ASN A 9 7.85 0.98 15.68
CA ASN A 9 7.93 1.81 16.89
C ASN A 9 8.24 3.29 16.59
N ARG A 10 8.05 3.72 15.34
CA ARG A 10 8.22 5.13 14.92
C ARG A 10 6.87 5.72 14.51
N PRO A 11 6.75 7.05 14.39
CA PRO A 11 5.56 7.66 13.78
C PRO A 11 5.24 6.99 12.45
N PHE A 12 3.96 6.74 12.20
CA PHE A 12 3.55 6.01 11.00
C PHE A 12 3.94 6.74 9.72
N VAL A 13 4.31 5.98 8.70
CA VAL A 13 4.54 6.50 7.35
C VAL A 13 3.29 6.29 6.50
N LEU A 14 2.86 7.32 5.77
CA LEU A 14 1.76 7.21 4.82
C LEU A 14 2.27 6.79 3.44
N LEU A 15 1.82 5.64 2.97
CA LEU A 15 1.93 5.20 1.58
C LEU A 15 0.62 5.58 0.88
N GLY A 16 0.53 6.83 0.44
CA GLY A 16 -0.72 7.45 0.01
C GLY A 16 -0.72 7.87 -1.45
N GLY A 17 -1.84 7.76 -2.15
CA GLY A 17 -1.95 8.30 -3.50
C GLY A 17 -3.23 7.84 -4.19
N MET A 18 -3.12 7.29 -5.40
CA MET A 18 -4.27 6.85 -6.20
C MET A 18 -4.14 5.38 -6.66
N ASN A 19 -5.25 4.77 -7.10
CA ASN A 19 -5.23 3.36 -7.48
C ASN A 19 -4.39 3.10 -8.73
N VAL A 20 -4.67 3.80 -9.82
CA VAL A 20 -4.02 3.66 -11.12
C VAL A 20 -3.71 5.05 -11.66
N LEU A 21 -2.61 5.21 -12.37
CA LEU A 21 -2.38 6.44 -13.14
C LEU A 21 -3.45 6.52 -14.23
N GLU A 22 -4.29 7.55 -14.20
CA GLU A 22 -5.34 7.76 -15.21
C GLU A 22 -4.94 8.81 -16.24
N SER A 23 -4.32 9.89 -15.77
CA SER A 23 -3.69 10.93 -16.57
C SER A 23 -2.58 11.61 -15.75
N ARG A 24 -1.65 12.28 -16.45
CA ARG A 24 -0.57 13.07 -15.83
C ARG A 24 -1.14 14.12 -14.87
N ASP A 25 -2.05 14.97 -15.33
CA ASP A 25 -2.53 16.11 -14.55
C ASP A 25 -3.32 15.68 -13.31
N LEU A 26 -4.09 14.58 -13.42
CA LEU A 26 -4.79 14.03 -12.26
C LEU A 26 -3.80 13.48 -11.23
N ALA A 27 -2.75 12.77 -11.68
CA ALA A 27 -1.73 12.24 -10.78
C ALA A 27 -0.97 13.36 -10.05
N LEU A 28 -0.59 14.43 -10.76
CA LEU A 28 0.03 15.62 -10.16
C LEU A 28 -0.89 16.30 -9.14
N ARG A 29 -2.18 16.48 -9.48
CA ARG A 29 -3.16 17.08 -8.56
C ARG A 29 -3.35 16.25 -7.29
N VAL A 30 -3.40 14.92 -7.41
CA VAL A 30 -3.49 14.04 -6.25
C VAL A 30 -2.20 14.13 -5.43
N ALA A 31 -1.03 14.07 -6.07
CA ALA A 31 0.26 14.19 -5.39
C ALA A 31 0.36 15.50 -4.61
N GLU A 32 0.03 16.63 -5.21
CA GLU A 32 0.02 17.96 -4.57
C GLU A 32 -0.86 17.99 -3.31
N ALA A 33 -2.06 17.42 -3.38
CA ALA A 33 -2.97 17.37 -2.24
C ALA A 33 -2.38 16.55 -1.07
N TYR A 34 -1.81 15.37 -1.36
CA TYR A 34 -1.15 14.56 -0.34
C TYR A 34 0.09 15.25 0.24
N VAL A 35 0.94 15.85 -0.60
CA VAL A 35 2.14 16.59 -0.18
C VAL A 35 1.76 17.73 0.76
N THR A 36 0.78 18.54 0.36
CA THR A 36 0.30 19.69 1.15
C THR A 36 -0.18 19.25 2.53
N VAL A 37 -1.04 18.23 2.59
CA VAL A 37 -1.62 17.75 3.84
C VAL A 37 -0.55 17.08 4.72
N THR A 38 0.30 16.25 4.14
CA THR A 38 1.33 15.53 4.92
C THR A 38 2.40 16.45 5.47
N GLN A 39 2.83 17.48 4.71
CA GLN A 39 3.72 18.51 5.21
C GLN A 39 3.09 19.31 6.34
N LYS A 40 1.83 19.75 6.18
CA LYS A 40 1.09 20.48 7.22
C LYS A 40 0.98 19.69 8.52
N LEU A 41 0.76 18.38 8.43
CA LEU A 41 0.59 17.50 9.60
C LEU A 41 1.90 16.87 10.10
N GLY A 42 3.03 17.07 9.40
CA GLY A 42 4.31 16.45 9.72
C GLY A 42 4.31 14.93 9.59
N ILE A 43 3.57 14.36 8.63
CA ILE A 43 3.46 12.92 8.39
C ILE A 43 4.46 12.52 7.29
N PRO A 44 5.38 11.57 7.52
CA PRO A 44 6.25 11.06 6.47
C PRO A 44 5.45 10.40 5.34
N TYR A 45 5.81 10.70 4.10
CA TYR A 45 4.96 10.40 2.94
C TYR A 45 5.72 9.68 1.81
N VAL A 46 5.03 8.75 1.16
CA VAL A 46 5.43 8.07 -0.08
C VAL A 46 4.24 8.12 -1.03
N PHE A 47 4.43 8.65 -2.24
CA PHE A 47 3.36 8.68 -3.25
C PHE A 47 3.15 7.31 -3.87
N LYS A 48 1.89 6.85 -3.89
CA LYS A 48 1.49 5.58 -4.49
C LYS A 48 0.66 5.78 -5.75
N ALA A 49 1.01 5.05 -6.81
CA ALA A 49 0.10 4.76 -7.91
C ALA A 49 0.45 3.39 -8.54
N SER A 50 -0.37 2.92 -9.47
CA SER A 50 -0.06 1.76 -10.32
C SER A 50 0.00 2.22 -11.77
N PHE A 51 1.05 1.84 -12.51
CA PHE A 51 1.14 2.12 -13.95
C PHE A 51 0.28 1.16 -14.79
N ASP A 52 0.01 -0.05 -14.27
CA ASP A 52 -0.82 -1.07 -14.89
C ASP A 52 -1.72 -1.75 -13.83
N LYS A 53 -2.89 -2.22 -14.26
CA LYS A 53 -3.76 -3.12 -13.50
C LYS A 53 -3.80 -4.47 -14.22
N ALA A 54 -2.76 -5.27 -14.01
CA ALA A 54 -2.58 -6.57 -14.66
C ALA A 54 -3.61 -7.66 -14.27
N ASN A 55 -4.52 -7.37 -13.34
CA ASN A 55 -5.40 -8.35 -12.70
C ASN A 55 -6.88 -7.93 -12.67
N ARG A 56 -7.31 -7.07 -13.62
CA ARG A 56 -8.74 -6.73 -13.76
C ARG A 56 -9.54 -7.99 -14.08
N SER A 57 -10.74 -8.10 -13.49
CA SER A 57 -11.66 -9.22 -13.74
C SER A 57 -12.15 -9.28 -15.19
N SER A 58 -12.36 -8.12 -15.83
CA SER A 58 -12.78 -8.02 -17.23
C SER A 58 -11.64 -7.48 -18.10
N ILE A 59 -11.46 -8.08 -19.28
CA ILE A 59 -10.47 -7.67 -20.29
C ILE A 59 -10.72 -6.25 -20.83
N HIS A 60 -11.95 -5.75 -20.75
CA HIS A 60 -12.33 -4.42 -21.21
C HIS A 60 -12.14 -3.33 -20.16
N SER A 61 -11.75 -3.71 -18.95
CA SER A 61 -11.51 -2.75 -17.88
C SER A 61 -10.26 -1.91 -18.15
N PHE A 62 -10.28 -0.64 -17.75
CA PHE A 62 -9.11 0.22 -17.85
C PHE A 62 -7.92 -0.34 -17.06
N ARG A 63 -6.73 -0.22 -17.64
CA ARG A 63 -5.49 -0.76 -17.06
C ARG A 63 -4.49 0.29 -16.63
N GLY A 64 -4.58 1.53 -17.10
CA GLY A 64 -3.54 2.54 -16.87
C GLY A 64 -2.75 2.83 -18.15
N PRO A 65 -1.74 3.71 -18.06
CA PRO A 65 -0.91 4.13 -19.19
C PRO A 65 0.10 3.08 -19.64
N GLY A 66 0.31 2.02 -18.85
CA GLY A 66 1.39 1.05 -19.08
C GLY A 66 2.73 1.55 -18.53
N LEU A 67 3.76 0.71 -18.70
CA LEU A 67 5.06 0.90 -18.05
C LEU A 67 5.74 2.21 -18.45
N ASP A 68 5.99 2.42 -19.75
CA ASP A 68 6.84 3.53 -20.22
C ASP A 68 6.25 4.91 -19.88
N GLU A 69 4.97 5.12 -20.20
CA GLU A 69 4.28 6.38 -19.87
C GLU A 69 4.04 6.52 -18.36
N GLY A 70 3.79 5.43 -17.64
CA GLY A 70 3.67 5.46 -16.19
C GLY A 70 4.96 5.91 -15.49
N LEU A 71 6.11 5.42 -15.94
CA LEU A 71 7.42 5.81 -15.40
C LEU A 71 7.75 7.28 -15.68
N LYS A 72 7.34 7.83 -16.83
CA LYS A 72 7.48 9.28 -17.11
C LYS A 72 6.67 10.12 -16.11
N ILE A 73 5.42 9.74 -15.85
CA ILE A 73 4.57 10.43 -14.88
C ILE A 73 5.17 10.34 -13.47
N PHE A 74 5.67 9.17 -13.08
CA PHE A 74 6.35 8.99 -11.79
C PHE A 74 7.59 9.88 -11.67
N GLN A 75 8.45 9.90 -12.70
CA GLN A 75 9.65 10.74 -12.71
C GLN A 75 9.29 12.22 -12.50
N GLU A 76 8.25 12.70 -13.17
CA GLU A 76 7.78 14.07 -13.03
C GLU A 76 7.24 14.38 -11.63
N ILE A 77 6.47 13.46 -11.02
CA ILE A 77 6.01 13.59 -9.62
C ILE A 77 7.22 13.68 -8.67
N LYS A 78 8.24 12.85 -8.90
CA LYS A 78 9.48 12.85 -8.09
C LYS A 78 10.20 14.19 -8.18
N GLU A 79 10.37 14.72 -9.38
CA GLU A 79 11.05 16.00 -9.64
C GLU A 79 10.26 17.20 -9.12
N THR A 80 8.93 17.16 -9.23
CA THR A 80 8.06 18.28 -8.85
C THR A 80 7.91 18.40 -7.34
N PHE A 81 7.76 17.28 -6.63
CA PHE A 81 7.40 17.27 -5.21
C PHE A 81 8.48 16.73 -4.27
N ASP A 82 9.59 16.20 -4.80
CA ASP A 82 10.68 15.56 -4.03
C ASP A 82 10.17 14.50 -3.03
N VAL A 83 9.22 13.67 -3.49
CA VAL A 83 8.64 12.59 -2.68
C VAL A 83 9.12 11.22 -3.15
N PRO A 84 9.38 10.28 -2.22
CA PRO A 84 9.60 8.89 -2.57
C PRO A 84 8.36 8.28 -3.22
N LEU A 85 8.56 7.33 -4.12
CA LEU A 85 7.50 6.70 -4.90
C LEU A 85 7.38 5.21 -4.62
N ILE A 86 6.14 4.71 -4.67
CA ILE A 86 5.83 3.28 -4.66
C ILE A 86 4.91 2.92 -5.83
N THR A 87 5.27 1.85 -6.54
CA THR A 87 4.40 1.19 -7.54
C THR A 87 4.54 -0.33 -7.44
N ASP A 88 3.54 -1.05 -7.92
CA ASP A 88 3.56 -2.51 -8.04
C ASP A 88 4.19 -3.00 -9.34
N VAL A 89 4.78 -4.20 -9.27
CA VAL A 89 5.48 -4.87 -10.38
C VAL A 89 4.78 -6.20 -10.67
N HIS A 90 4.46 -6.47 -11.93
CA HIS A 90 3.65 -7.61 -12.35
C HIS A 90 4.46 -8.72 -13.04
N GLU A 91 5.56 -8.35 -13.70
CA GLU A 91 6.40 -9.27 -14.46
C GLU A 91 7.90 -9.06 -14.17
N ILE A 92 8.70 -10.11 -14.38
CA ILE A 92 10.15 -10.13 -14.11
C ILE A 92 10.87 -8.96 -14.80
N ALA A 93 10.59 -8.74 -16.09
CA ALA A 93 11.24 -7.72 -16.91
C ALA A 93 10.96 -6.29 -16.45
N GLN A 94 9.87 -6.08 -15.70
CA GLN A 94 9.47 -4.76 -15.21
C GLN A 94 10.27 -4.33 -13.97
N ALA A 95 10.83 -5.28 -13.21
CA ALA A 95 11.42 -4.99 -11.90
C ALA A 95 12.56 -3.96 -11.97
N ARG A 96 13.50 -4.13 -12.91
CA ARG A 96 14.63 -3.22 -13.07
C ARG A 96 14.24 -1.81 -13.52
N PRO A 97 13.52 -1.61 -14.65
CA PRO A 97 13.16 -0.26 -15.08
C PRO A 97 12.28 0.48 -14.05
N VAL A 98 11.41 -0.23 -13.34
CA VAL A 98 10.64 0.36 -12.25
C VAL A 98 11.54 0.85 -11.10
N ALA A 99 12.55 0.07 -10.72
CA ALA A 99 13.49 0.43 -9.64
C ALA A 99 14.45 1.58 -9.97
N GLU A 100 14.58 1.95 -11.24
CA GLU A 100 15.36 3.13 -11.66
C GLU A 100 14.64 4.44 -11.31
N VAL A 101 13.30 4.42 -11.22
CA VAL A 101 12.47 5.60 -10.93
C VAL A 101 11.85 5.54 -9.53
N CYS A 102 11.25 4.39 -9.17
CA CYS A 102 10.51 4.20 -7.93
C CYS A 102 11.38 3.65 -6.79
N ASP A 103 11.23 4.21 -5.59
CA ASP A 103 12.04 3.88 -4.42
C ASP A 103 11.57 2.59 -3.72
N ILE A 104 10.27 2.28 -3.86
CA ILE A 104 9.64 1.09 -3.30
C ILE A 104 8.93 0.31 -4.41
N LEU A 105 9.23 -0.99 -4.49
CA LEU A 105 8.57 -1.93 -5.39
C LEU A 105 7.58 -2.77 -4.59
N GLN A 106 6.32 -2.76 -5.00
CA GLN A 106 5.28 -3.55 -4.37
C GLN A 106 5.10 -4.89 -5.09
N LEU A 107 5.17 -5.99 -4.33
CA LEU A 107 4.85 -7.33 -4.80
C LEU A 107 3.33 -7.55 -4.66
N PRO A 108 2.57 -7.72 -5.77
CA PRO A 108 1.13 -7.88 -5.72
C PRO A 108 0.69 -9.11 -4.93
N ALA A 109 -0.47 -9.01 -4.27
CA ALA A 109 -1.04 -10.08 -3.45
C ALA A 109 -1.13 -11.43 -4.18
N PHE A 110 -1.67 -11.47 -5.40
CA PHE A 110 -1.78 -12.73 -6.15
C PHE A 110 -0.45 -13.32 -6.62
N LEU A 111 0.61 -12.51 -6.64
CA LEU A 111 1.93 -12.89 -7.12
C LEU A 111 2.93 -13.15 -5.99
N ALA A 112 2.53 -12.99 -4.73
CA ALA A 112 3.47 -12.96 -3.60
C ALA A 112 4.24 -14.28 -3.38
N ARG A 113 3.79 -15.39 -3.97
CA ARG A 113 4.45 -16.69 -3.91
C ARG A 113 5.36 -17.00 -5.11
N GLN A 114 5.32 -16.19 -6.16
CA GLN A 114 6.04 -16.42 -7.42
C GLN A 114 7.53 -16.17 -7.26
N THR A 115 8.31 -17.26 -7.17
CA THR A 115 9.74 -17.22 -6.80
C THR A 115 10.59 -16.40 -7.76
N ASP A 116 10.33 -16.49 -9.07
CA ASP A 116 11.15 -15.79 -10.06
C ASP A 116 10.90 -14.27 -10.06
N LEU A 117 9.65 -13.85 -9.81
CA LEU A 117 9.34 -12.44 -9.59
C LEU A 117 10.00 -11.92 -8.30
N VAL A 118 9.97 -12.71 -7.21
CA VAL A 118 10.68 -12.37 -5.95
C VAL A 118 12.18 -12.20 -6.19
N LYS A 119 12.82 -13.13 -6.90
CA LYS A 119 14.25 -13.03 -7.27
C LYS A 119 14.54 -11.77 -8.08
N ALA A 120 13.72 -11.48 -9.10
CA ALA A 120 13.89 -10.32 -9.95
C ALA A 120 13.77 -9.01 -9.16
N MET A 121 12.75 -8.90 -8.31
CA MET A 121 12.55 -7.73 -7.44
C MET A 121 13.68 -7.62 -6.40
N ALA A 122 14.13 -8.72 -5.81
CA ALA A 122 15.24 -8.72 -4.85
C ALA A 122 16.53 -8.19 -5.48
N ALA A 123 16.84 -8.62 -6.71
CA ALA A 123 18.04 -8.22 -7.46
C ALA A 123 18.12 -6.72 -7.78
N THR A 124 16.99 -5.99 -7.75
CA THR A 124 16.99 -4.53 -7.90
C THR A 124 17.65 -3.80 -6.73
N GLY A 125 17.70 -4.45 -5.56
CA GLY A 125 18.09 -3.80 -4.32
C GLY A 125 17.14 -2.68 -3.87
N ALA A 126 15.95 -2.51 -4.45
CA ALA A 126 14.97 -1.54 -3.97
C ALA A 126 14.34 -1.98 -2.63
N VAL A 127 13.58 -1.09 -1.99
CA VAL A 127 12.74 -1.49 -0.86
C VAL A 127 11.51 -2.22 -1.38
N ILE A 128 11.13 -3.31 -0.72
CA ILE A 128 10.02 -4.15 -1.15
C ILE A 128 8.83 -4.00 -0.21
N ASN A 129 7.66 -3.71 -0.76
CA ASN A 129 6.39 -3.80 -0.05
C ASN A 129 5.64 -5.08 -0.45
N ILE A 130 5.50 -6.05 0.45
CA ILE A 130 4.82 -7.30 0.15
C ILE A 130 3.34 -7.18 0.53
N LYS A 131 2.44 -7.15 -0.44
CA LYS A 131 1.01 -7.27 -0.15
C LYS A 131 0.69 -8.69 0.30
N LYS A 132 0.22 -8.87 1.53
CA LYS A 132 -0.22 -10.17 2.04
C LYS A 132 -1.36 -10.68 1.14
N PRO A 133 -1.26 -11.89 0.58
CA PRO A 133 -2.37 -12.48 -0.16
C PRO A 133 -3.57 -12.73 0.74
N GLN A 134 -4.77 -12.54 0.19
CA GLN A 134 -6.04 -12.76 0.92
C GLN A 134 -6.21 -14.22 1.36
N PHE A 135 -5.51 -15.14 0.69
CA PHE A 135 -5.52 -16.58 0.96
C PHE A 135 -4.35 -17.06 1.85
N LEU A 136 -3.46 -16.17 2.30
CA LEU A 136 -2.37 -16.55 3.21
C LEU A 136 -2.65 -16.09 4.64
N SER A 137 -2.30 -16.97 5.59
CA SER A 137 -2.26 -16.62 7.00
C SER A 137 -1.09 -15.68 7.32
N PRO A 138 -1.20 -14.84 8.37
CA PRO A 138 -0.11 -13.99 8.84
C PRO A 138 1.23 -14.73 9.04
N GLY A 139 1.19 -15.93 9.63
CA GLY A 139 2.40 -16.71 9.91
C GLY A 139 3.17 -17.17 8.66
N GLN A 140 2.48 -17.35 7.52
CA GLN A 140 3.11 -17.75 6.26
C GLN A 140 3.92 -16.63 5.61
N MET A 141 3.76 -15.38 6.05
CA MET A 141 4.51 -14.25 5.50
C MET A 141 6.02 -14.36 5.76
N GLY A 142 6.43 -15.04 6.84
CA GLY A 142 7.85 -15.32 7.12
C GLY A 142 8.56 -16.06 5.99
N ASN A 143 7.87 -16.94 5.27
CA ASN A 143 8.43 -17.66 4.12
C ASN A 143 8.76 -16.71 2.96
N ILE A 144 7.93 -15.69 2.72
CA ILE A 144 8.15 -14.72 1.63
C ILE A 144 9.30 -13.78 2.01
N VAL A 145 9.36 -13.36 3.27
CA VAL A 145 10.48 -12.58 3.82
C VAL A 145 11.80 -13.34 3.65
N GLU A 146 11.83 -14.64 4.01
CA GLU A 146 13.05 -15.43 3.90
C GLU A 146 13.47 -15.60 2.42
N LYS A 147 12.53 -15.75 1.48
CA LYS A 147 12.88 -15.75 0.04
C LYS A 147 13.61 -14.48 -0.39
N PHE A 148 13.13 -13.30 -0.01
CA PHE A 148 13.82 -12.04 -0.34
C PHE A 148 15.21 -11.97 0.29
N LYS A 149 15.32 -12.43 1.55
CA LYS A 149 16.58 -12.50 2.28
C LYS A 149 17.59 -13.45 1.63
N GLU A 150 17.17 -14.65 1.23
CA GLU A 150 18.01 -15.61 0.49
C GLU A 150 18.44 -15.08 -0.88
N CYS A 151 17.64 -14.19 -1.48
CA CYS A 151 17.99 -13.48 -2.71
C CYS A 151 18.82 -12.20 -2.45
N GLY A 152 19.28 -11.95 -1.22
CA GLY A 152 20.17 -10.84 -0.88
C GLY A 152 19.49 -9.50 -0.59
N ASN A 153 18.15 -9.43 -0.49
CA ASN A 153 17.43 -8.20 -0.18
C ASN A 153 16.76 -8.25 1.21
N HIS A 154 17.27 -7.45 2.14
CA HIS A 154 16.77 -7.34 3.51
C HIS A 154 15.78 -6.17 3.73
N LYS A 155 15.56 -5.35 2.71
CA LYS A 155 14.76 -4.12 2.80
C LYS A 155 13.31 -4.42 2.46
N VAL A 156 12.64 -5.14 3.36
CA VAL A 156 11.29 -5.67 3.14
C VAL A 156 10.31 -5.09 4.17
N MET A 157 9.09 -4.80 3.73
CA MET A 157 7.93 -4.44 4.55
C MET A 157 6.76 -5.37 4.20
N LEU A 158 5.87 -5.61 5.16
CA LEU A 158 4.67 -6.42 4.96
C LEU A 158 3.42 -5.54 5.00
N CYS A 159 2.47 -5.79 4.12
CA CYS A 159 1.29 -4.96 3.95
C CYS A 159 0.00 -5.80 4.05
N GLU A 160 -0.73 -5.65 5.15
CA GLU A 160 -2.05 -6.26 5.34
C GLU A 160 -3.08 -5.62 4.41
N ARG A 161 -3.98 -6.43 3.84
CA ARG A 161 -5.04 -5.97 2.91
C ARG A 161 -6.34 -6.79 3.02
N GLY A 162 -6.53 -7.47 4.14
CA GLY A 162 -7.65 -8.37 4.39
C GLY A 162 -7.35 -9.83 4.03
N SER A 163 -8.13 -10.72 4.63
CA SER A 163 -8.16 -12.16 4.36
C SER A 163 -9.55 -12.54 3.85
N THR A 164 -9.61 -13.53 2.96
CA THR A 164 -10.88 -14.03 2.40
C THR A 164 -11.80 -14.52 3.52
N PHE A 165 -13.04 -14.04 3.54
CA PHE A 165 -14.04 -14.42 4.53
C PHE A 165 -15.34 -14.84 3.85
N GLY A 166 -15.46 -16.15 3.58
CA GLY A 166 -16.49 -16.66 2.70
C GLY A 166 -16.29 -16.22 1.25
N TYR A 167 -17.35 -16.21 0.47
CA TYR A 167 -17.31 -15.72 -0.91
C TYR A 167 -17.33 -14.20 -0.95
N ASP A 168 -16.58 -13.61 -1.88
CA ASP A 168 -16.72 -12.22 -2.32
C ASP A 168 -16.49 -11.15 -1.24
N ASN A 169 -15.91 -11.51 -0.10
CA ASN A 169 -15.73 -10.63 1.04
C ASN A 169 -14.37 -10.79 1.73
N LEU A 170 -13.97 -9.76 2.48
CA LEU A 170 -12.74 -9.69 3.24
C LEU A 170 -13.00 -9.28 4.69
N VAL A 171 -12.20 -9.84 5.58
CA VAL A 171 -12.07 -9.46 6.99
C VAL A 171 -10.60 -9.16 7.32
N VAL A 172 -10.36 -8.20 8.22
CA VAL A 172 -9.02 -7.92 8.75
C VAL A 172 -8.94 -8.52 10.14
N ASP A 173 -8.06 -9.51 10.31
CA ASP A 173 -7.70 -10.02 11.63
C ASP A 173 -6.63 -9.11 12.25
N MET A 174 -7.02 -8.28 13.21
CA MET A 174 -6.13 -7.34 13.90
C MET A 174 -5.03 -8.05 14.67
N LEU A 175 -5.24 -9.30 15.11
CA LEU A 175 -4.22 -10.10 15.79
C LEU A 175 -3.09 -10.51 14.85
N GLY A 176 -3.41 -10.66 13.55
CA GLY A 176 -2.46 -11.00 12.50
C GLY A 176 -1.29 -10.02 12.37
N PHE A 177 -1.47 -8.76 12.74
CA PHE A 177 -0.38 -7.78 12.76
C PHE A 177 0.77 -8.19 13.67
N ARG A 178 0.48 -8.65 14.89
CA ARG A 178 1.51 -9.12 15.83
C ARG A 178 2.20 -10.37 15.30
N THR A 179 1.44 -11.34 14.82
CA THR A 179 2.00 -12.55 14.20
C THR A 179 2.94 -12.22 13.04
N MET A 180 2.57 -11.27 12.17
CA MET A 180 3.46 -10.82 11.09
C MET A 180 4.73 -10.15 11.61
N LYS A 181 4.66 -9.30 12.65
CA LYS A 181 5.86 -8.70 13.28
C LYS A 181 6.82 -9.79 13.76
N GLU A 182 6.30 -10.83 14.41
CA GLU A 182 7.10 -11.93 14.98
C GLU A 182 7.78 -12.76 13.89
N VAL A 183 7.02 -13.29 12.92
CA VAL A 183 7.59 -14.13 11.86
C VAL A 183 8.50 -13.36 10.91
N ALA A 184 8.31 -12.04 10.79
CA ALA A 184 9.16 -11.15 10.01
C ALA A 184 10.29 -10.51 10.83
N LYS A 185 10.54 -10.98 12.08
CA LYS A 185 11.65 -10.51 12.94
C LYS A 185 11.67 -8.98 13.11
N GLY A 186 10.50 -8.39 13.31
CA GLY A 186 10.34 -6.96 13.58
C GLY A 186 10.34 -6.05 12.35
N LEU A 187 10.32 -6.61 11.12
CA LEU A 187 10.19 -5.80 9.90
C LEU A 187 8.92 -4.94 9.90
N PRO A 188 8.90 -3.80 9.17
CA PRO A 188 7.79 -2.87 9.18
C PRO A 188 6.49 -3.51 8.67
N ILE A 189 5.41 -3.27 9.42
CA ILE A 189 4.06 -3.70 9.05
C ILE A 189 3.23 -2.48 8.66
N ILE A 190 2.65 -2.53 7.47
CA ILE A 190 1.81 -1.53 6.85
C ILE A 190 0.38 -2.07 6.79
N PHE A 191 -0.62 -1.20 6.92
CA PHE A 191 -2.01 -1.57 6.69
C PHE A 191 -2.60 -0.85 5.48
N ASP A 192 -2.95 -1.62 4.45
CA ASP A 192 -3.73 -1.16 3.30
C ASP A 192 -5.22 -1.20 3.62
N VAL A 193 -5.69 -0.08 4.15
CA VAL A 193 -7.09 0.07 4.54
C VAL A 193 -8.01 0.12 3.32
N THR A 194 -7.55 0.68 2.20
CA THR A 194 -8.34 0.79 0.97
C THR A 194 -8.72 -0.59 0.44
N HIS A 195 -7.74 -1.46 0.23
CA HIS A 195 -8.02 -2.77 -0.37
C HIS A 195 -8.62 -3.77 0.63
N ALA A 196 -8.46 -3.54 1.93
CA ALA A 196 -9.14 -4.31 2.97
C ALA A 196 -10.67 -4.11 2.95
N LEU A 197 -11.14 -2.96 2.42
CA LEU A 197 -12.57 -2.65 2.29
C LEU A 197 -13.22 -3.26 1.05
N GLN A 198 -12.45 -3.89 0.16
CA GLN A 198 -13.01 -4.56 -1.01
C GLN A 198 -14.01 -5.65 -0.60
N CYS A 199 -15.07 -5.73 -1.38
CA CYS A 199 -16.07 -6.79 -1.42
C CYS A 199 -16.64 -6.78 -2.85
N ARG A 200 -17.46 -7.75 -3.24
CA ARG A 200 -18.11 -7.70 -4.54
C ARG A 200 -19.50 -8.31 -4.52
N ASP A 201 -20.31 -7.88 -5.47
CA ASP A 201 -21.50 -8.62 -5.89
C ASP A 201 -21.02 -9.88 -6.64
N PRO A 202 -21.54 -11.09 -6.33
CA PRO A 202 -21.17 -12.32 -7.02
C PRO A 202 -21.32 -12.26 -8.55
N MET A 203 -22.25 -11.46 -9.05
CA MET A 203 -22.52 -11.27 -10.49
C MET A 203 -21.91 -9.97 -11.05
N GLY A 204 -21.18 -9.22 -10.23
CA GLY A 204 -20.59 -7.93 -10.60
C GLY A 204 -19.38 -8.06 -11.52
N ALA A 205 -19.29 -7.17 -12.52
CA ALA A 205 -18.16 -7.12 -13.46
C ALA A 205 -16.89 -6.43 -12.88
N ALA A 206 -16.98 -5.83 -11.70
CA ALA A 206 -15.90 -5.13 -11.03
C ALA A 206 -16.01 -5.28 -9.50
N SER A 207 -14.92 -4.99 -8.77
CA SER A 207 -14.94 -4.97 -7.30
C SER A 207 -15.88 -3.87 -6.81
N GLY A 208 -16.70 -4.21 -5.82
CA GLY A 208 -17.33 -3.24 -4.94
C GLY A 208 -16.34 -2.78 -3.86
N GLY A 209 -16.87 -2.11 -2.84
CA GLY A 209 -16.07 -1.55 -1.76
C GLY A 209 -16.93 -0.87 -0.69
N ARG A 210 -16.28 -0.55 0.43
CA ARG A 210 -16.92 -0.02 1.64
C ARG A 210 -16.25 1.28 2.09
N ARG A 211 -15.94 2.21 1.17
CA ARG A 211 -15.22 3.47 1.48
C ARG A 211 -15.81 4.26 2.66
N HIS A 212 -17.13 4.19 2.88
CA HIS A 212 -17.79 4.88 4.00
C HIS A 212 -17.30 4.40 5.38
N GLN A 213 -16.66 3.22 5.47
CA GLN A 213 -16.11 2.64 6.70
C GLN A 213 -14.58 2.78 6.81
N VAL A 214 -13.94 3.52 5.89
CA VAL A 214 -12.47 3.63 5.83
C VAL A 214 -11.88 4.21 7.11
N VAL A 215 -12.56 5.18 7.73
CA VAL A 215 -12.10 5.82 8.96
C VAL A 215 -12.12 4.83 10.12
N GLU A 216 -13.21 4.08 10.29
CA GLU A 216 -13.36 3.11 11.37
C GLU A 216 -12.28 2.03 11.29
N LEU A 217 -12.08 1.49 10.08
CA LEU A 217 -11.11 0.42 9.88
C LEU A 217 -9.66 0.92 10.01
N ALA A 218 -9.35 2.12 9.48
CA ALA A 218 -8.02 2.73 9.63
C ALA A 218 -7.69 3.00 11.10
N ARG A 219 -8.64 3.53 11.88
CA ARG A 219 -8.48 3.76 13.33
C ARG A 219 -8.21 2.45 14.07
N ALA A 220 -8.94 1.38 13.74
CA ALA A 220 -8.73 0.07 14.36
C ALA A 220 -7.33 -0.48 14.07
N GLY A 221 -6.86 -0.39 12.81
CA GLY A 221 -5.52 -0.86 12.43
C GLY A 221 -4.39 -0.03 13.06
N ILE A 222 -4.46 1.31 12.98
CA ILE A 222 -3.40 2.16 13.51
C ILE A 222 -3.29 2.08 15.04
N ALA A 223 -4.40 1.81 15.74
CA ALA A 223 -4.43 1.62 17.19
C ALA A 223 -3.61 0.40 17.66
N VAL A 224 -3.29 -0.55 16.78
CA VAL A 224 -2.42 -1.71 17.08
C VAL A 224 -0.93 -1.31 17.10
N GLY A 225 -0.59 -0.10 16.64
CA GLY A 225 0.79 0.39 16.54
C GLY A 225 1.51 -0.22 15.34
N LEU A 226 1.33 0.38 14.16
CA LEU A 226 1.89 -0.08 12.89
C LEU A 226 2.98 0.86 12.37
N ALA A 227 3.80 0.39 11.43
CA ALA A 227 4.84 1.22 10.84
C ALA A 227 4.29 2.19 9.78
N GLY A 228 3.11 1.93 9.24
CA GLY A 228 2.50 2.79 8.24
C GLY A 228 1.09 2.41 7.85
N LEU A 229 0.48 3.31 7.09
CA LEU A 229 -0.85 3.15 6.50
C LEU A 229 -0.70 3.29 4.98
N PHE A 230 -1.34 2.40 4.24
CA PHE A 230 -1.49 2.49 2.80
C PHE A 230 -2.92 2.93 2.47
N LEU A 231 -3.05 3.98 1.66
CA LEU A 231 -4.33 4.64 1.40
C LEU A 231 -4.40 5.15 -0.04
N GLU A 232 -5.50 4.86 -0.72
CA GLU A 232 -5.81 5.46 -2.02
C GLU A 232 -7.00 6.41 -1.89
N ALA A 233 -6.89 7.57 -2.52
CA ALA A 233 -7.92 8.58 -2.63
C ALA A 233 -8.15 9.00 -4.08
N HIS A 234 -9.29 9.63 -4.33
CA HIS A 234 -9.65 10.19 -5.63
C HIS A 234 -10.50 11.45 -5.44
N PRO A 235 -10.36 12.49 -6.30
CA PRO A 235 -11.21 13.68 -6.22
C PRO A 235 -12.71 13.38 -6.40
N ASP A 236 -13.02 12.34 -7.17
CA ASP A 236 -14.39 11.86 -7.41
C ASP A 236 -14.40 10.32 -7.44
N PRO A 237 -14.47 9.62 -6.29
CA PRO A 237 -14.33 8.17 -6.22
C PRO A 237 -15.31 7.39 -7.11
N ASP A 238 -16.49 7.94 -7.40
CA ASP A 238 -17.48 7.28 -8.26
C ASP A 238 -17.07 7.30 -9.74
N ARG A 239 -16.14 8.17 -10.12
CA ARG A 239 -15.54 8.24 -11.47
C ARG A 239 -14.15 7.61 -11.58
N ALA A 240 -13.59 7.11 -10.48
CA ALA A 240 -12.28 6.44 -10.52
C ALA A 240 -12.35 5.17 -11.39
N ARG A 241 -11.35 4.95 -12.24
CA ARG A 241 -11.37 3.87 -13.25
C ARG A 241 -11.03 2.49 -12.68
N CYS A 242 -10.61 2.43 -11.42
CA CYS A 242 -10.37 1.21 -10.66
C CYS A 242 -10.52 1.47 -9.15
N ASP A 243 -11.17 0.55 -8.44
CA ASP A 243 -11.34 0.55 -6.97
C ASP A 243 -11.96 1.82 -6.35
N GLY A 244 -12.66 2.64 -7.14
CA GLY A 244 -13.45 3.79 -6.68
C GLY A 244 -14.38 3.52 -5.49
N PRO A 245 -15.09 2.37 -5.42
CA PRO A 245 -15.92 2.01 -4.26
C PRO A 245 -15.18 1.92 -2.91
N SER A 246 -13.85 1.81 -2.90
CA SER A 246 -13.01 1.77 -1.70
C SER A 246 -12.11 3.00 -1.53
N ALA A 247 -12.05 3.89 -2.53
CA ALA A 247 -11.19 5.07 -2.48
C ALA A 247 -11.77 6.16 -1.56
N LEU A 248 -10.88 6.80 -0.80
CA LEU A 248 -11.23 7.95 0.03
C LEU A 248 -11.54 9.18 -0.88
N PRO A 249 -12.61 9.95 -0.62
CA PRO A 249 -12.77 11.25 -1.25
C PRO A 249 -11.59 12.18 -0.87
N LEU A 250 -10.93 12.77 -1.87
CA LEU A 250 -9.67 13.50 -1.64
C LEU A 250 -9.82 14.72 -0.73
N ASP A 251 -10.99 15.35 -0.72
CA ASP A 251 -11.32 16.53 0.09
C ASP A 251 -11.37 16.23 1.60
N VAL A 252 -11.62 14.98 2.00
CA VAL A 252 -11.59 14.56 3.40
C VAL A 252 -10.24 14.01 3.86
N LEU A 253 -9.19 14.08 3.02
CA LEU A 253 -7.85 13.55 3.34
C LEU A 253 -7.25 14.19 4.62
N GLU A 254 -7.33 15.51 4.75
CA GLU A 254 -6.79 16.20 5.93
C GLU A 254 -7.48 15.79 7.24
N PRO A 255 -8.81 15.92 7.39
CA PRO A 255 -9.47 15.51 8.63
C PRO A 255 -9.33 14.01 8.90
N PHE A 256 -9.20 13.17 7.87
CA PHE A 256 -8.87 11.76 8.04
C PHE A 256 -7.48 11.60 8.69
N LEU A 257 -6.43 12.18 8.10
CA LEU A 257 -5.06 12.02 8.57
C LEU A 257 -4.81 12.65 9.94
N GLN A 258 -5.49 13.74 10.28
CA GLN A 258 -5.45 14.33 11.63
C GLN A 258 -5.83 13.30 12.71
N GLN A 259 -6.89 12.53 12.46
CA GLN A 259 -7.36 11.52 13.40
C GLN A 259 -6.41 10.32 13.48
N ILE A 260 -5.92 9.85 12.33
CA ILE A 260 -4.95 8.75 12.28
C ILE A 260 -3.67 9.13 13.02
N LYS A 261 -3.16 10.35 12.80
CA LYS A 261 -1.98 10.87 13.49
C LYS A 261 -2.19 10.96 15.01
N ALA A 262 -3.34 11.48 15.46
CA ALA A 262 -3.63 11.59 16.88
C ALA A 262 -3.64 10.22 17.60
N ILE A 263 -4.19 9.19 16.96
CA ILE A 263 -4.19 7.82 17.51
C ILE A 263 -2.78 7.23 17.49
N ASP A 264 -2.04 7.39 16.40
CA ASP A 264 -0.66 6.90 16.30
C ASP A 264 0.25 7.54 17.36
N ASP A 265 0.21 8.88 17.49
CA ASP A 265 0.97 9.61 18.50
C ASP A 265 0.67 9.07 19.92
N LEU A 266 -0.61 8.86 20.23
CA LEU A 266 -1.03 8.32 21.53
C LEU A 266 -0.48 6.92 21.75
N ILE A 267 -0.73 5.98 20.83
CA ILE A 267 -0.36 4.57 21.00
C ILE A 267 1.15 4.39 21.02
N LYS A 268 1.90 5.14 20.21
CA LYS A 268 3.37 5.09 20.18
C LYS A 268 4.03 5.74 21.40
N SER A 269 3.29 6.52 22.19
CA SER A 269 3.77 7.06 23.48
C SER A 269 3.59 6.07 24.66
N GLN A 270 2.77 5.03 24.49
CA GLN A 270 2.50 4.06 25.55
C GLN A 270 3.66 3.06 25.70
N PRO A 271 3.98 2.60 26.93
CA PRO A 271 4.95 1.54 27.13
C PRO A 271 4.46 0.21 26.57
N GLU A 272 5.39 -0.63 26.10
CA GLU A 272 5.07 -1.99 25.69
C GLU A 272 4.73 -2.85 26.92
N LEU A 273 3.63 -3.61 26.82
CA LEU A 273 3.21 -4.57 27.85
C LEU A 273 3.56 -5.98 27.40
N THR A 274 4.41 -6.67 28.16
CA THR A 274 4.69 -8.09 27.95
C THR A 274 3.66 -8.92 28.68
N ILE A 275 2.77 -9.56 27.91
CA ILE A 275 1.77 -10.52 28.42
C ILE A 275 2.22 -11.91 27.95
N VAL A 276 2.53 -12.77 28.93
CA VAL A 276 3.00 -14.16 28.76
C VAL A 276 1.85 -15.15 28.93
#